data_AF-A0A955Y2N3-F1
#
_entry.id   AF-A0A955Y2N3-F1
#
_cell.length_a   1.000
_cell.length_b   1.000
_cell.length_c   1.000
_cell.angle_alpha   90.00
_cell.angle_beta   90.00
_cell.angle_gamma   90.00
#
_symmetry.space_group_name_H-M   'P 1'
#
loop_
_entity.id
_entity.type
_entity.pdbx_description
1 polymer ?
#
loop_
_entity_poly.entity_id
_entity_poly.type
_entity_poly.pdbx_seq_one_letter_code
_entity_poly.pdbx_strand_id
1 'polypeptide(L)'
;MHLQATWTPEGKLFFWSSGDPLDRAVDREFEAVSRLPGTMTRRMLALPSEGTERTKVAGFEVGVGDALRALGLMDGQAPVSDSVRCWAYGAKLALELAAAQRVVPTVRGGEAHWMVLLTRQVDRDRYQAFADALPTISRAIPTRSRGAIRLNSSRRVAREFLDSAVDSLYRQNAHPGSARGWALELAQALRSHEEKGFRPREARYQGIPEMLSGWTTEAETSGLRLGVRLELPDEKAGRMAFQLQYWLHPSHAPELRVPLDVAWAAGKAIEIAGVTYPHPATAALTGLARMSRIYEPLAQSLQGATPRELRVKASTAWDFITNGVPLLQDAGFQVELPEAFAAAGSRRIRARMRIETPDMGDGPFELEELLRFRWEVVLGDRLLTGAQFAELTRKVSPIVQFDGEWVLLDPAELAKLPEGLPQEGELPAAVALRAVLTGHHKG
;
A
#
# COMPACT_ATOMS: atom_id res chain seq x y z
N MET A 1 -1.54 -34.77 3.07
CA MET A 1 -0.65 -33.94 3.90
C MET A 1 -1.07 -34.13 5.36
N HIS A 2 -0.16 -34.62 6.18
CA HIS A 2 -0.42 -34.92 7.59
C HIS A 2 -0.03 -33.79 8.52
N LEU A 3 0.97 -32.98 8.14
CA LEU A 3 1.46 -31.87 8.95
C LEU A 3 0.49 -30.69 8.91
N GLN A 4 0.01 -30.30 10.08
CA GLN A 4 -0.91 -29.18 10.30
C GLN A 4 -0.25 -28.14 11.21
N ALA A 5 -0.71 -26.89 11.12
CA ALA A 5 -0.23 -25.83 11.99
C ALA A 5 -1.40 -25.02 12.56
N THR A 6 -1.40 -24.85 13.89
CA THR A 6 -2.44 -24.13 14.63
C THR A 6 -1.81 -22.96 15.40
N TRP A 7 -2.45 -21.78 15.35
CA TRP A 7 -2.02 -20.62 16.11
C TRP A 7 -2.34 -20.77 17.60
N THR A 8 -1.40 -20.40 18.47
CA THR A 8 -1.58 -20.41 19.93
C THR A 8 -1.79 -19.02 20.52
N PRO A 9 -2.53 -18.90 21.64
CA PRO A 9 -2.74 -17.63 22.32
C PRO A 9 -1.45 -16.96 22.79
N GLU A 10 -0.36 -17.72 22.95
CA GLU A 10 0.95 -17.22 23.38
C GLU A 10 1.81 -16.67 22.23
N GLY A 11 1.23 -16.48 21.03
CA GLY A 11 1.95 -15.89 19.90
C GLY A 11 2.85 -16.88 19.15
N LYS A 12 2.48 -18.16 19.15
CA LYS A 12 3.31 -19.25 18.59
C LYS A 12 2.54 -20.08 17.58
N LEU A 13 3.28 -20.78 16.73
CA LEU A 13 2.74 -21.82 15.84
C LEU A 13 2.97 -23.20 16.47
N PHE A 14 1.89 -23.96 16.57
CA PHE A 14 1.89 -25.34 17.02
C PHE A 14 1.75 -26.27 15.81
N PHE A 15 2.85 -26.90 15.41
CA PHE A 15 2.91 -27.89 14.35
C PHE A 15 2.58 -29.27 14.90
N TRP A 16 1.65 -29.99 14.26
CA TRP A 16 1.21 -31.30 14.71
C TRP A 16 0.80 -32.17 13.52
N SER A 17 0.70 -33.48 13.73
CA SER A 17 0.35 -34.42 12.66
C SER A 17 -1.01 -35.09 12.91
N SER A 18 -1.80 -35.20 11.84
CA SER A 18 -3.16 -35.75 11.86
C SER A 18 -3.22 -37.27 11.64
N GLY A 19 -2.11 -37.94 11.35
CA GLY A 19 -2.11 -39.39 11.12
C GLY A 19 -0.74 -40.05 11.22
N ASP A 20 0.31 -39.42 10.68
CA ASP A 20 1.68 -39.93 10.80
C ASP A 20 2.35 -39.51 12.12
N PRO A 21 3.37 -40.23 12.59
CA PRO A 21 4.31 -39.71 13.57
C PRO A 21 4.82 -38.32 13.15
N LEU A 22 4.90 -37.39 14.11
CA LEU A 22 5.18 -35.98 13.83
C LEU A 22 6.55 -35.76 13.18
N ASP A 23 7.56 -36.49 13.61
CA ASP A 23 8.90 -36.51 13.01
C ASP A 23 8.84 -36.85 11.51
N ARG A 24 8.14 -37.92 11.14
CA ARG A 24 7.97 -38.32 9.73
C ARG A 24 7.20 -37.29 8.92
N ALA A 25 6.15 -36.71 9.49
CA ALA A 25 5.36 -35.68 8.83
C ALA A 25 6.18 -34.40 8.59
N VAL A 26 7.00 -34.00 9.56
CA VAL A 26 7.93 -32.86 9.43
C VAL A 26 8.97 -33.15 8.36
N ASP A 27 9.67 -34.28 8.43
CA ASP A 27 10.73 -34.62 7.49
C ASP A 27 10.23 -34.70 6.04
N ARG A 28 9.02 -35.24 5.83
CA ARG A 28 8.44 -35.39 4.49
C ARG A 28 7.87 -34.10 3.91
N GLU A 29 7.17 -33.32 4.73
CA GLU A 29 6.32 -32.22 4.23
C GLU A 29 6.96 -30.86 4.45
N PHE A 30 7.71 -30.65 5.54
CA PHE A 30 8.34 -29.36 5.83
C PHE A 30 9.54 -29.49 6.78
N GLU A 31 10.64 -30.09 6.29
CA GLU A 31 11.85 -30.41 7.08
C GLU A 31 12.41 -29.19 7.83
N ALA A 32 12.25 -27.98 7.27
CA ALA A 32 12.72 -26.75 7.90
C ALA A 32 12.23 -26.56 9.34
N VAL A 33 11.05 -27.12 9.70
CA VAL A 33 10.49 -27.05 11.06
C VAL A 33 11.39 -27.74 12.08
N SER A 34 12.05 -28.85 11.75
CA SER A 34 12.90 -29.58 12.70
C SER A 34 14.15 -28.79 13.13
N ARG A 35 14.53 -27.78 12.34
CA ARG A 35 15.68 -26.90 12.59
C ARG A 35 15.31 -25.63 13.34
N LEU A 36 14.03 -25.38 13.57
CA LEU A 36 13.56 -24.20 14.27
C LEU A 36 13.74 -24.36 15.79
N PRO A 37 14.10 -23.29 16.52
CA PRO A 37 14.07 -23.31 17.97
C PRO A 37 12.62 -23.45 18.44
N GLY A 38 12.29 -24.60 19.03
CA GLY A 38 10.94 -24.92 19.48
C GLY A 38 10.94 -25.99 20.55
N THR A 39 9.75 -26.27 21.10
CA THR A 39 9.59 -27.25 22.17
C THR A 39 8.50 -28.26 21.85
N MET A 40 8.78 -29.53 22.13
CA MET A 40 7.77 -30.58 22.14
C MET A 40 6.79 -30.34 23.29
N THR A 41 5.51 -30.26 22.99
CA THR A 41 4.45 -30.04 23.98
C THR A 41 3.16 -30.75 23.60
N ARG A 42 2.17 -30.71 24.49
CA ARG A 42 0.82 -31.23 24.24
C ARG A 42 -0.20 -30.11 24.38
N ARG A 43 -1.00 -29.88 23.34
CA ARG A 43 -2.08 -28.88 23.33
C ARG A 43 -3.43 -29.55 23.19
N MET A 44 -4.45 -28.92 23.75
CA MET A 44 -5.85 -29.34 23.57
C MET A 44 -6.40 -28.67 22.32
N LEU A 45 -6.76 -29.47 21.32
CA LEU A 45 -7.33 -29.01 20.06
C LEU A 45 -8.77 -29.46 19.94
N ALA A 46 -9.63 -28.66 19.33
CA ALA A 46 -10.94 -29.07 18.86
C ALA A 46 -10.81 -29.58 17.43
N LEU A 47 -10.87 -30.89 17.25
CA LEU A 47 -10.69 -31.54 15.97
C LEU A 47 -12.02 -32.10 15.46
N PRO A 48 -12.24 -32.13 14.13
CA PRO A 48 -13.33 -32.88 13.56
C PRO A 48 -13.03 -34.39 13.67
N SER A 49 -13.68 -35.08 14.60
CA SER A 49 -13.93 -36.53 14.58
C SER A 49 -15.39 -36.76 14.14
N GLU A 50 -16.03 -37.92 14.39
CA GLU A 50 -17.47 -38.12 14.12
C GLU A 50 -18.40 -37.05 14.76
N GLY A 51 -17.84 -36.15 15.58
CA GLY A 51 -18.27 -34.76 15.79
C GLY A 51 -17.06 -33.86 16.13
N THR A 52 -17.27 -32.62 16.58
CA THR A 52 -16.14 -31.79 17.08
C THR A 52 -15.77 -32.21 18.50
N GLU A 53 -14.58 -32.77 18.70
CA GLU A 53 -14.12 -33.24 20.02
C GLU A 53 -12.85 -32.52 20.48
N ARG A 54 -12.68 -32.39 21.80
CA ARG A 54 -11.45 -31.90 22.41
C ARG A 54 -10.43 -33.04 22.54
N THR A 55 -9.38 -32.98 21.73
CA THR A 55 -8.32 -33.99 21.70
C THR A 55 -7.01 -33.39 22.18
N LYS A 56 -6.29 -34.11 23.05
CA LYS A 56 -4.94 -33.72 23.49
C LYS A 56 -3.93 -34.25 22.47
N VAL A 57 -3.28 -33.34 21.75
CA VAL A 57 -2.38 -33.65 20.63
C VAL A 57 -0.96 -33.27 21.00
N ALA A 58 0.01 -34.14 20.67
CA ALA A 58 1.42 -33.81 20.77
C ALA A 58 1.88 -33.03 19.52
N GLY A 59 2.72 -32.03 19.72
CA GLY A 59 3.17 -31.16 18.64
C GLY A 59 4.43 -30.38 19.00
N PHE A 60 4.97 -29.71 18.00
CA PHE A 60 6.13 -28.83 18.10
C PHE A 60 5.69 -27.37 18.10
N GLU A 61 6.01 -26.67 19.17
CA GLU A 61 5.65 -25.27 19.36
C GLU A 61 6.84 -24.37 19.06
N VAL A 62 6.66 -23.46 18.11
CA VAL A 62 7.72 -22.56 17.61
C VAL A 62 7.26 -21.11 17.74
N GLY A 63 8.16 -20.24 18.21
CA GLY A 63 7.91 -18.79 18.24
C GLY A 63 7.66 -18.25 16.85
N VAL A 64 6.70 -17.32 16.69
CA VAL A 64 6.38 -16.78 15.37
C VAL A 64 7.62 -16.19 14.68
N GLY A 65 8.45 -15.44 15.40
CA GLY A 65 9.66 -14.82 14.86
C GLY A 65 10.63 -15.82 14.24
N ASP A 66 10.81 -16.97 14.88
CA ASP A 66 11.68 -18.05 14.39
C ASP A 66 11.08 -18.75 13.17
N ALA A 67 9.75 -18.93 13.17
CA ALA A 67 9.04 -19.58 12.06
C ALA A 67 8.96 -18.72 10.79
N LEU A 68 9.06 -17.39 10.90
CA LEU A 68 8.86 -16.46 9.77
C LEU A 68 9.80 -16.73 8.60
N ARG A 69 11.09 -17.00 8.88
CA ARG A 69 12.07 -17.26 7.81
C ARG A 69 11.74 -18.54 7.05
N ALA A 70 11.44 -19.62 7.76
CA ALA A 70 11.11 -20.90 7.13
C ALA A 70 9.82 -20.81 6.31
N LEU A 71 8.77 -20.19 6.87
CA LEU A 71 7.49 -20.00 6.20
C LEU A 71 7.57 -19.04 5.01
N GLY A 72 8.34 -17.96 5.14
CA GLY A 72 8.53 -16.96 4.08
C GLY A 72 9.27 -17.51 2.86
N LEU A 73 10.19 -18.45 3.05
CA LEU A 73 10.94 -19.12 1.98
C LEU A 73 10.19 -20.29 1.33
N MET A 74 9.06 -20.71 1.91
CA MET A 74 8.32 -21.87 1.42
C MET A 74 7.72 -21.61 0.04
N ASP A 75 7.93 -22.54 -0.89
CA ASP A 75 7.35 -22.49 -2.23
C ASP A 75 5.82 -22.63 -2.19
N GLY A 76 5.14 -21.92 -3.09
CA GLY A 76 3.69 -21.97 -3.27
C GLY A 76 3.18 -23.34 -3.76
N GLN A 77 4.05 -24.21 -4.28
CA GLN A 77 3.73 -25.59 -4.67
C GLN A 77 4.22 -26.65 -3.67
N ALA A 78 4.75 -26.24 -2.51
CA ALA A 78 5.24 -27.17 -1.51
C ALA A 78 4.15 -28.18 -1.10
N PRO A 79 4.48 -29.47 -0.93
CA PRO A 79 3.52 -30.52 -0.57
C PRO A 79 3.16 -30.44 0.93
N VAL A 80 2.52 -29.35 1.33
CA VAL A 80 2.07 -29.08 2.71
C VAL A 80 0.55 -28.93 2.76
N SER A 81 -0.02 -29.10 3.96
CA SER A 81 -1.43 -28.86 4.20
C SER A 81 -1.83 -27.40 3.99
N ASP A 82 -3.13 -27.17 3.81
CA ASP A 82 -3.68 -25.81 3.65
C ASP A 82 -3.44 -24.94 4.88
N SER A 83 -3.39 -25.51 6.08
CA SER A 83 -3.10 -24.74 7.29
C SER A 83 -1.69 -24.17 7.26
N VAL A 84 -0.68 -24.99 6.94
CA VAL A 84 0.71 -24.56 6.79
C VAL A 84 0.86 -23.58 5.62
N ARG A 85 0.17 -23.83 4.49
CA ARG A 85 0.17 -22.93 3.33
C ARG A 85 -0.40 -21.55 3.66
N CYS A 86 -1.49 -21.48 4.42
CA CYS A 86 -2.06 -20.21 4.86
C CYS A 86 -1.11 -19.45 5.78
N TRP A 87 -0.42 -20.14 6.72
CA TRP A 87 0.57 -19.48 7.57
C TRP A 87 1.79 -18.99 6.81
N ALA A 88 2.21 -19.69 5.74
CA ALA A 88 3.23 -19.20 4.85
C ALA A 88 2.80 -17.96 4.07
N TYR A 89 1.55 -17.91 3.59
CA TYR A 89 1.00 -16.68 3.01
C TYR A 89 0.99 -15.53 4.03
N GLY A 90 0.51 -15.79 5.26
CA GLY A 90 0.53 -14.82 6.35
C GLY A 90 1.94 -14.32 6.68
N ALA A 91 2.94 -15.21 6.71
CA ALA A 91 4.33 -14.86 6.96
C ALA A 91 4.89 -13.94 5.86
N LYS A 92 4.63 -14.25 4.59
CA LYS A 92 5.02 -13.40 3.45
C LYS A 92 4.34 -12.03 3.51
N LEU A 93 3.04 -12.00 3.82
CA LEU A 93 2.30 -10.76 4.01
C LEU A 93 2.88 -9.91 5.17
N ALA A 94 3.21 -10.53 6.31
CA ALA A 94 3.84 -9.83 7.43
C ALA A 94 5.22 -9.26 7.07
N LEU A 95 6.04 -10.04 6.34
CA LEU A 95 7.36 -9.60 5.87
C LEU A 95 7.26 -8.44 4.88
N GLU A 96 6.31 -8.48 3.94
CA GLU A 96 6.06 -7.38 3.00
C GLU A 96 5.58 -6.11 3.71
N LEU A 97 4.65 -6.24 4.66
CA LEU A 97 4.16 -5.10 5.44
C LEU A 97 5.27 -4.51 6.32
N ALA A 98 6.10 -5.35 6.93
CA ALA A 98 7.28 -4.91 7.67
C ALA A 98 8.29 -4.19 6.76
N ALA A 99 8.62 -4.76 5.61
CA ALA A 99 9.55 -4.14 4.65
C ALA A 99 9.02 -2.80 4.11
N ALA A 100 7.70 -2.70 3.90
CA ALA A 100 7.01 -1.47 3.49
C ALA A 100 6.77 -0.48 4.65
N GLN A 101 7.33 -0.74 5.83
CA GLN A 101 7.19 0.07 7.04
C GLN A 101 5.74 0.33 7.46
N ARG A 102 4.85 -0.63 7.18
CA ARG A 102 3.43 -0.61 7.56
C ARG A 102 3.24 -1.07 8.98
N VAL A 103 3.91 -0.39 9.90
CA VAL A 103 4.03 -0.80 11.30
C VAL A 103 3.92 0.41 12.20
N VAL A 104 3.15 0.29 13.27
CA VAL A 104 2.95 1.37 14.25
C VAL A 104 3.16 0.87 15.67
N PRO A 105 3.73 1.70 16.56
CA PRO A 105 3.78 1.38 17.97
C PRO A 105 2.41 1.59 18.62
N THR A 106 2.08 0.75 19.58
CA THR A 106 0.89 0.90 20.41
C THR A 106 1.15 0.46 21.84
N VAL A 107 0.16 0.66 22.70
CA VAL A 107 0.15 0.11 24.06
C VAL A 107 -1.13 -0.68 24.27
N ARG A 108 -1.03 -1.96 24.62
CA ARG A 108 -2.18 -2.84 24.91
C ARG A 108 -1.96 -3.51 26.26
N GLY A 109 -2.93 -3.41 27.16
CA GLY A 109 -2.80 -3.99 28.51
C GLY A 109 -1.64 -3.43 29.33
N GLY A 110 -1.14 -2.23 28.98
CA GLY A 110 0.04 -1.62 29.60
C GLY A 110 1.38 -2.12 29.05
N GLU A 111 1.38 -2.95 28.01
CA GLU A 111 2.58 -3.39 27.30
C GLU A 111 2.70 -2.69 25.95
N ALA A 112 3.92 -2.32 25.58
CA ALA A 112 4.23 -1.73 24.29
C ALA A 112 4.38 -2.83 23.23
N HIS A 113 3.71 -2.64 22.09
CA HIS A 113 3.76 -3.57 20.96
C HIS A 113 3.93 -2.83 19.64
N TRP A 114 4.60 -3.46 18.68
CA TRP A 114 4.45 -3.11 17.29
C TRP A 114 3.24 -3.85 16.71
N MET A 115 2.51 -3.17 15.84
CA MET A 115 1.34 -3.71 15.18
C MET A 115 1.36 -3.37 13.70
N VAL A 116 0.70 -4.22 12.91
CA VAL A 116 0.50 -3.96 11.49
C VAL A 116 -0.42 -2.77 11.27
N LEU A 117 -0.06 -1.88 10.35
CA LEU A 117 -0.87 -0.74 9.93
C LEU A 117 -1.60 -1.05 8.61
N LEU A 118 -2.92 -1.23 8.65
CA LEU A 118 -3.75 -1.57 7.48
C LEU A 118 -4.52 -0.35 6.93
N THR A 119 -3.82 0.75 6.64
CA THR A 119 -4.45 1.98 6.14
C THR A 119 -4.73 1.97 4.64
N ARG A 120 -3.99 1.21 3.85
CA ARG A 120 -4.23 1.07 2.40
C ARG A 120 -5.29 0.02 2.12
N GLN A 121 -6.09 0.25 1.07
CA GLN A 121 -7.13 -0.69 0.66
C GLN A 121 -6.54 -2.05 0.27
N VAL A 122 -5.48 -2.06 -0.54
CA VAL A 122 -4.79 -3.29 -0.96
C VAL A 122 -4.33 -4.15 0.22
N ASP A 123 -3.82 -3.54 1.28
CA ASP A 123 -3.35 -4.26 2.47
C ASP A 123 -4.54 -4.85 3.25
N ARG A 124 -5.66 -4.12 3.34
CA ARG A 124 -6.90 -4.62 3.94
C ARG A 124 -7.49 -5.79 3.16
N ASP A 125 -7.51 -5.72 1.84
CA ASP A 125 -8.05 -6.77 0.97
C ASP A 125 -7.22 -8.05 1.09
N ARG A 126 -5.90 -7.92 1.09
CA ARG A 126 -4.98 -9.05 1.29
C ARG A 126 -5.10 -9.67 2.68
N TYR A 127 -5.27 -8.85 3.72
CA TYR A 127 -5.54 -9.32 5.07
C TYR A 127 -6.89 -10.04 5.16
N GLN A 128 -7.94 -9.51 4.52
CA GLN A 128 -9.27 -10.12 4.51
C GLN A 128 -9.23 -11.46 3.77
N ALA A 129 -8.59 -11.53 2.61
CA ALA A 129 -8.37 -12.78 1.87
C ALA A 129 -7.63 -13.82 2.71
N PHE A 130 -6.59 -13.42 3.46
CA PHE A 130 -5.91 -14.31 4.40
C PHE A 130 -6.83 -14.81 5.52
N ALA A 131 -7.58 -13.90 6.14
CA ALA A 131 -8.51 -14.25 7.20
C ALA A 131 -9.64 -15.18 6.73
N ASP A 132 -10.12 -15.03 5.50
CA ASP A 132 -11.18 -15.87 4.94
C ASP A 132 -10.66 -17.24 4.50
N ALA A 133 -9.40 -17.31 4.05
CA ALA A 133 -8.76 -18.56 3.65
C ALA A 133 -8.35 -19.46 4.84
N LEU A 134 -8.21 -18.90 6.06
CA LEU A 134 -7.74 -19.65 7.22
C LEU A 134 -8.65 -20.84 7.58
N PRO A 135 -8.17 -22.09 7.44
CA PRO A 135 -8.96 -23.26 7.79
C PRO A 135 -9.28 -23.29 9.29
N THR A 136 -10.38 -23.97 9.67
CA THR A 136 -10.76 -24.14 11.08
C THR A 136 -9.64 -24.78 11.92
N ILE A 137 -8.85 -25.67 11.31
CA ILE A 137 -7.73 -26.34 11.97
C ILE A 137 -6.62 -25.37 12.41
N SER A 138 -6.45 -24.27 11.69
CA SER A 138 -5.47 -23.21 12.02
C SER A 138 -5.83 -22.47 13.31
N ARG A 139 -7.08 -22.56 13.73
CA ARG A 139 -7.65 -21.91 14.93
C ARG A 139 -8.29 -22.92 15.89
N ALA A 140 -7.78 -24.15 15.89
CA ALA A 140 -8.36 -25.29 16.61
C ALA A 140 -8.25 -25.22 18.14
N ILE A 141 -7.53 -24.26 18.73
CA ILE A 141 -7.44 -24.13 20.20
C ILE A 141 -8.76 -23.55 20.75
N PRO A 142 -9.46 -24.26 21.64
CA PRO A 142 -10.69 -23.76 22.24
C PRO A 142 -10.45 -22.53 23.12
N THR A 143 -11.34 -21.54 23.03
CA THR A 143 -11.32 -20.34 23.89
C THR A 143 -11.69 -20.64 25.36
N ARG A 144 -12.29 -21.81 25.62
CA ARG A 144 -12.67 -22.29 26.95
C ARG A 144 -12.24 -23.73 27.16
N SER A 145 -11.70 -23.99 28.35
CA SER A 145 -11.24 -25.32 28.76
C SER A 145 -12.36 -26.34 28.97
N ARG A 146 -13.60 -25.89 29.26
CA ARG A 146 -14.78 -26.74 29.50
C ARG A 146 -16.03 -26.17 28.82
N GLY A 147 -17.09 -26.99 28.74
CA GLY A 147 -18.38 -26.62 28.15
C GLY A 147 -18.41 -26.66 26.62
N ALA A 148 -19.35 -25.92 26.01
CA ALA A 148 -19.46 -25.85 24.55
C ALA A 148 -18.14 -25.41 23.90
N ILE A 149 -17.72 -26.09 22.82
CA ILE A 149 -16.52 -25.75 22.07
C ILE A 149 -16.76 -24.43 21.35
N ARG A 150 -15.88 -23.45 21.59
CA ARG A 150 -15.86 -22.16 20.90
C ARG A 150 -14.45 -21.86 20.45
N LEU A 151 -14.29 -21.53 19.18
CA LEU A 151 -13.01 -21.17 18.58
C LEU A 151 -12.93 -19.67 18.39
N ASN A 152 -11.71 -19.14 18.30
CA ASN A 152 -11.53 -17.76 17.85
C ASN A 152 -11.99 -17.62 16.39
N SER A 153 -12.47 -16.44 16.02
CA SER A 153 -12.75 -16.09 14.62
C SER A 153 -11.46 -16.11 13.80
N SER A 154 -11.53 -16.48 12.53
CA SER A 154 -10.36 -16.46 11.64
C SER A 154 -9.73 -15.07 11.53
N ARG A 155 -10.55 -14.01 11.41
CA ARG A 155 -10.11 -12.61 11.41
C ARG A 155 -9.25 -12.24 12.63
N ARG A 156 -9.71 -12.58 13.83
CA ARG A 156 -8.94 -12.36 15.07
C ARG A 156 -7.58 -13.07 15.05
N VAL A 157 -7.58 -14.36 14.68
CA VAL A 157 -6.37 -15.18 14.64
C VAL A 157 -5.38 -14.71 13.58
N ALA A 158 -5.86 -14.35 12.39
CA ALA A 158 -5.07 -13.71 11.34
C ALA A 158 -4.40 -12.42 11.85
N ARG A 159 -5.16 -11.59 12.56
CA ARG A 159 -4.65 -10.33 13.12
C ARG A 159 -3.58 -10.56 14.17
N GLU A 160 -3.86 -11.44 15.13
CA GLU A 160 -2.91 -11.77 16.21
C GLU A 160 -1.60 -12.33 15.62
N PHE A 161 -1.69 -13.16 14.58
CA PHE A 161 -0.52 -13.66 13.87
C PHE A 161 0.30 -12.55 13.22
N LEU A 162 -0.34 -11.68 12.41
CA LEU A 162 0.34 -10.60 11.71
C LEU A 162 1.00 -9.60 12.68
N ASP A 163 0.28 -9.23 13.75
CA ASP A 163 0.82 -8.36 14.80
C ASP A 163 2.02 -8.99 15.48
N SER A 164 1.91 -10.26 15.89
CA SER A 164 3.01 -10.95 16.58
C SER A 164 4.22 -11.16 15.66
N ALA A 165 3.99 -11.42 14.38
CA ALA A 165 5.05 -11.53 13.38
C ALA A 165 5.82 -10.22 13.25
N VAL A 166 5.12 -9.11 13.03
CA VAL A 166 5.75 -7.79 12.89
C VAL A 166 6.40 -7.33 14.20
N ASP A 167 5.76 -7.57 15.34
CA ASP A 167 6.32 -7.31 16.68
C ASP A 167 7.65 -8.03 16.89
N SER A 168 7.74 -9.30 16.48
CA SER A 168 8.99 -10.05 16.56
C SER A 168 10.11 -9.49 15.66
N LEU A 169 9.78 -9.04 14.44
CA LEU A 169 10.75 -8.47 13.49
C LEU A 169 11.28 -7.10 13.92
N TYR A 170 10.39 -6.23 14.43
CA TYR A 170 10.74 -4.86 14.80
C TYR A 170 11.45 -4.77 16.16
N ARG A 171 11.14 -5.66 17.12
CA ARG A 171 11.86 -5.71 18.40
C ARG A 171 13.37 -5.91 18.22
N GLN A 172 13.77 -6.77 17.29
CA GLN A 172 15.17 -7.08 17.01
C GLN A 172 15.94 -5.89 16.39
N ASN A 173 15.24 -4.98 15.72
CA ASN A 173 15.86 -3.95 14.87
C ASN A 173 15.54 -2.50 15.31
N ALA A 174 14.70 -2.30 16.33
CA ALA A 174 14.35 -0.96 16.79
C ALA A 174 15.56 -0.29 17.47
N HIS A 175 15.93 0.91 17.01
CA HIS A 175 16.94 1.75 17.64
C HIS A 175 16.27 3.02 18.18
N PRO A 176 16.36 3.32 19.50
CA PRO A 176 15.72 4.51 20.09
C PRO A 176 16.30 5.85 19.60
N GLY A 177 17.40 5.85 18.84
CA GLY A 177 18.08 7.06 18.40
C GLY A 177 18.36 8.02 19.55
N SER A 178 18.06 9.31 19.33
CA SER A 178 18.21 10.41 20.29
C SER A 178 16.98 10.65 21.19
N ALA A 179 16.06 9.68 21.29
CA ALA A 179 14.83 9.83 22.08
C ALA A 179 15.12 10.11 23.56
N ARG A 180 14.23 10.89 24.20
CA ARG A 180 14.31 11.26 25.62
C ARG A 180 12.94 11.16 26.31
N GLY A 181 12.95 11.08 27.64
CA GLY A 181 11.72 11.01 28.45
C GLY A 181 10.86 9.80 28.10
N TRP A 182 9.54 9.99 28.05
CA TRP A 182 8.58 8.91 27.75
C TRP A 182 8.85 8.23 26.40
N ALA A 183 9.40 8.94 25.41
CA ALA A 183 9.71 8.35 24.11
C ALA A 183 10.86 7.34 24.19
N LEU A 184 11.85 7.59 25.06
CA LEU A 184 12.92 6.63 25.32
C LEU A 184 12.39 5.42 26.10
N GLU A 185 11.55 5.65 27.11
CA GLU A 185 10.89 4.57 27.88
C GLU A 185 10.05 3.67 26.96
N LEU A 186 9.28 4.25 26.05
CA LEU A 186 8.50 3.51 25.04
C LEU A 186 9.42 2.73 24.11
N ALA A 187 10.48 3.35 23.59
CA ALA A 187 11.40 2.69 22.67
C ALA A 187 12.18 1.54 23.34
N GLN A 188 12.45 1.62 24.65
CA GLN A 188 13.03 0.50 25.41
C GLN A 188 12.02 -0.65 25.55
N ALA A 189 10.77 -0.35 25.92
CA ALA A 189 9.70 -1.35 26.04
C ALA A 189 9.38 -2.03 24.69
N LEU A 190 9.43 -1.28 23.58
CA LEU A 190 9.24 -1.78 22.21
C LEU A 190 10.41 -2.63 21.69
N ARG A 191 11.55 -2.66 22.37
CA ARG A 191 12.72 -3.48 22.02
C ARG A 191 12.82 -4.74 22.85
N SER A 192 12.42 -4.67 24.12
CA SER A 192 12.58 -5.78 25.05
C SER A 192 11.64 -6.93 24.73
N HIS A 193 12.12 -8.17 24.83
CA HIS A 193 11.27 -9.37 24.79
C HIS A 193 10.72 -9.72 26.18
N GLU A 194 11.32 -9.21 27.25
CA GLU A 194 10.99 -9.51 28.65
C GLU A 194 10.25 -8.34 29.32
N GLU A 195 10.81 -7.13 29.20
CA GLU A 195 10.30 -5.91 29.81
C GLU A 195 9.46 -5.10 28.81
N LYS A 196 8.27 -5.60 28.48
CA LYS A 196 7.36 -4.95 27.53
C LYS A 196 6.51 -3.84 28.15
N GLY A 197 6.49 -3.74 29.48
CA GLY A 197 5.66 -2.79 30.21
C GLY A 197 6.01 -1.35 29.87
N PHE A 198 5.01 -0.56 29.47
CA PHE A 198 5.17 0.87 29.26
C PHE A 198 4.19 1.66 30.12
N ARG A 199 4.75 2.30 31.15
CA ARG A 199 4.04 3.19 32.06
C ARG A 199 4.95 4.40 32.30
N PRO A 200 4.69 5.54 31.63
CA PRO A 200 5.54 6.72 31.74
C PRO A 200 5.78 7.10 33.19
N ARG A 201 7.03 7.35 33.58
CA ARG A 201 7.33 7.67 34.99
C ARG A 201 6.76 9.03 35.42
N GLU A 202 6.79 10.01 34.52
CA GLU A 202 6.33 11.36 34.82
C GLU A 202 4.80 11.47 34.72
N ALA A 203 4.17 12.04 35.76
CA ALA A 203 2.71 12.16 35.85
C ALA A 203 2.06 12.85 34.64
N ARG A 204 2.72 13.85 34.05
CA ARG A 204 2.23 14.58 32.87
C ARG A 204 2.12 13.72 31.60
N TYR A 205 2.73 12.54 31.58
CA TYR A 205 2.71 11.62 30.44
C TYR A 205 1.83 10.38 30.67
N GLN A 206 1.09 10.31 31.78
CA GLN A 206 0.25 9.13 32.07
C GLN A 206 -0.83 8.85 31.02
N GLY A 207 -1.27 9.86 30.25
CA GLY A 207 -2.25 9.68 29.17
C GLY A 207 -1.66 9.25 27.82
N ILE A 208 -0.33 9.11 27.70
CA ILE A 208 0.32 8.72 26.45
C ILE A 208 -0.06 7.29 26.01
N PRO A 209 -0.14 6.28 26.90
CA PRO A 209 -0.62 4.95 26.52
C PRO A 209 -2.01 4.95 25.87
N GLU A 210 -2.98 5.66 26.46
CA GLU A 210 -4.34 5.80 25.93
C GLU A 210 -4.33 6.56 24.59
N MET A 211 -3.51 7.60 24.48
CA MET A 211 -3.34 8.34 23.22
C MET A 211 -2.78 7.46 22.10
N LEU A 212 -1.73 6.67 22.37
CA LEU A 212 -1.11 5.77 21.39
C LEU A 212 -2.06 4.65 20.93
N SER A 213 -2.80 4.06 21.88
CA SER A 213 -3.83 3.05 21.56
C SER A 213 -5.03 3.65 20.81
N GLY A 214 -5.40 4.89 21.12
CA GLY A 214 -6.41 5.66 20.38
C GLY A 214 -6.01 5.87 18.93
N TRP A 215 -4.77 6.34 18.67
CA TRP A 215 -4.27 6.57 17.31
C TRP A 215 -4.24 5.31 16.45
N THR A 216 -3.81 4.17 17.00
CA THR A 216 -3.82 2.91 16.26
C THR A 216 -5.23 2.42 16.00
N THR A 217 -6.12 2.54 16.98
CA THR A 217 -7.55 2.19 16.82
C THR A 217 -8.22 3.07 15.77
N GLU A 218 -7.97 4.38 15.74
CA GLU A 218 -8.51 5.28 14.70
C GLU A 218 -7.93 4.99 13.31
N ALA A 219 -6.68 4.55 13.23
CA ALA A 219 -6.08 4.11 11.97
C ALA A 219 -6.68 2.80 11.44
N GLU A 220 -7.23 1.96 12.31
CA GLU A 220 -7.75 0.62 11.96
C GLU A 220 -9.28 0.52 11.92
N THR A 221 -9.98 1.40 12.63
CA THR A 221 -11.45 1.33 12.77
C THR A 221 -12.18 1.65 11.49
N SER A 222 -13.38 1.09 11.39
CA SER A 222 -14.41 1.33 10.40
C SER A 222 -15.01 2.72 10.52
N GLY A 223 -14.18 3.76 10.47
CA GLY A 223 -14.58 5.16 10.51
C GLY A 223 -14.72 5.78 9.12
N LEU A 224 -15.03 7.08 9.12
CA LEU A 224 -14.99 7.91 7.92
C LEU A 224 -13.55 8.29 7.60
N ARG A 225 -13.20 8.22 6.31
CA ARG A 225 -11.91 8.62 5.75
C ARG A 225 -12.12 9.74 4.76
N LEU A 226 -11.13 10.61 4.64
CA LEU A 226 -11.14 11.70 3.67
C LEU A 226 -10.53 11.21 2.36
N GLY A 227 -11.21 11.46 1.24
CA GLY A 227 -10.66 11.34 -0.11
C GLY A 227 -10.37 12.72 -0.71
N VAL A 228 -9.49 12.75 -1.71
CA VAL A 228 -9.19 13.95 -2.49
C VAL A 228 -9.21 13.65 -3.98
N ARG A 229 -9.77 14.56 -4.78
CA ARG A 229 -9.91 14.41 -6.22
C ARG A 229 -9.42 15.68 -6.89
N LEU A 230 -8.56 15.52 -7.87
CA LEU A 230 -8.21 16.62 -8.75
C LEU A 230 -9.34 16.79 -9.78
N GLU A 231 -9.84 18.02 -9.86
CA GLU A 231 -10.85 18.46 -10.80
C GLU A 231 -10.22 19.45 -11.79
N LEU A 232 -10.46 19.20 -13.07
CA LEU A 232 -9.97 20.04 -14.16
C LEU A 232 -10.84 21.29 -14.31
N PRO A 233 -10.28 22.42 -14.81
CA PRO A 233 -11.08 23.53 -15.27
C PRO A 233 -12.07 23.08 -16.35
N ASP A 234 -13.30 23.58 -16.25
CA ASP A 234 -14.39 23.36 -17.20
C ASP A 234 -15.19 24.65 -17.33
N GLU A 235 -14.98 25.37 -18.44
CA GLU A 235 -15.66 26.64 -18.73
C GLU A 235 -17.18 26.47 -18.86
N LYS A 236 -17.66 25.32 -19.39
CA LYS A 236 -19.10 25.07 -19.56
C LYS A 236 -19.79 24.89 -18.21
N ALA A 237 -19.07 24.33 -17.24
CA ALA A 237 -19.51 24.22 -15.84
C ALA A 237 -19.15 25.46 -14.99
N GLY A 238 -18.61 26.53 -15.58
CA GLY A 238 -18.20 27.75 -14.89
C GLY A 238 -16.97 27.60 -13.98
N ARG A 239 -16.20 26.51 -14.12
CA ARG A 239 -15.02 26.23 -13.30
C ARG A 239 -13.76 26.68 -14.04
N MET A 240 -13.22 27.83 -13.65
CA MET A 240 -12.06 28.43 -14.35
C MET A 240 -10.68 28.00 -13.82
N ALA A 241 -10.63 27.17 -12.78
CA ALA A 241 -9.38 26.78 -12.12
C ALA A 241 -9.37 25.30 -11.73
N PHE A 242 -8.17 24.75 -11.58
CA PHE A 242 -7.97 23.42 -11.01
C PHE A 242 -8.42 23.43 -9.55
N GLN A 243 -9.04 22.33 -9.11
CA GLN A 243 -9.54 22.19 -7.75
C GLN A 243 -9.15 20.85 -7.17
N LEU A 244 -8.74 20.82 -5.91
CA LEU A 244 -8.65 19.60 -5.12
C LEU A 244 -9.93 19.54 -4.28
N GLN A 245 -10.86 18.66 -4.65
CA GLN A 245 -12.14 18.49 -3.95
C GLN A 245 -12.06 17.34 -2.95
N TYR A 246 -12.76 17.48 -1.83
CA TYR A 246 -12.73 16.51 -0.75
C TYR A 246 -14.09 15.85 -0.53
N TRP A 247 -14.08 14.59 -0.08
CA TRP A 247 -15.28 13.88 0.38
C TRP A 247 -14.93 12.95 1.54
N LEU A 248 -15.93 12.59 2.33
CA LEU A 248 -15.82 11.48 3.26
C LEU A 248 -16.35 10.19 2.64
N HIS A 249 -15.76 9.06 3.03
CA HIS A 249 -16.27 7.74 2.70
C HIS A 249 -16.07 6.80 3.89
N PRO A 250 -16.94 5.79 4.09
CA PRO A 250 -16.64 4.68 4.98
C PRO A 250 -15.37 3.94 4.54
N SER A 251 -14.53 3.58 5.50
CA SER A 251 -13.31 2.81 5.24
C SER A 251 -13.53 1.39 4.66
N HIS A 252 -14.74 0.83 4.80
CA HIS A 252 -15.11 -0.46 4.22
C HIS A 252 -15.91 -0.36 2.92
N ALA A 253 -16.29 0.85 2.52
CA ALA A 253 -17.10 1.13 1.33
C ALA A 253 -16.57 2.42 0.65
N PRO A 254 -15.35 2.39 0.07
CA PRO A 254 -14.69 3.55 -0.54
C PRO A 254 -15.42 4.13 -1.76
N GLU A 255 -16.36 3.39 -2.34
CA GLU A 255 -17.24 3.83 -3.42
C GLU A 255 -18.32 4.81 -2.94
N LEU A 256 -18.70 4.76 -1.66
CA LEU A 256 -19.71 5.65 -1.10
C LEU A 256 -19.10 7.03 -0.81
N ARG A 257 -19.76 8.08 -1.30
CA ARG A 257 -19.29 9.45 -1.14
C ARG A 257 -20.25 10.28 -0.32
N VAL A 258 -19.68 10.95 0.67
CA VAL A 258 -20.34 11.97 1.46
C VAL A 258 -19.66 13.30 1.17
N PRO A 259 -20.33 14.21 0.44
CA PRO A 259 -19.87 15.57 0.25
C PRO A 259 -19.63 16.28 1.60
N LEU A 260 -18.59 17.10 1.68
CA LEU A 260 -18.20 17.70 2.96
C LEU A 260 -19.23 18.70 3.48
N ASP A 261 -20.00 19.37 2.63
CA ASP A 261 -21.14 20.20 3.03
C ASP A 261 -22.18 19.42 3.85
N VAL A 262 -22.48 18.18 3.45
CA VAL A 262 -23.34 17.27 4.21
C VAL A 262 -22.69 16.91 5.55
N ALA A 263 -21.38 16.61 5.53
CA ALA A 263 -20.62 16.27 6.75
C ALA A 263 -20.57 17.44 7.75
N TRP A 264 -20.45 18.68 7.28
CA TRP A 264 -20.46 19.89 8.10
C TRP A 264 -21.84 20.15 8.70
N ALA A 265 -22.91 19.83 7.99
CA ALA A 265 -24.29 20.02 8.45
C ALA A 265 -24.78 18.91 9.41
N ALA A 266 -24.20 17.70 9.35
CA ALA A 266 -24.67 16.52 10.10
C ALA A 266 -24.53 16.61 11.63
N GLY A 267 -23.83 17.62 12.16
CA GLY A 267 -23.68 17.80 13.62
C GLY A 267 -22.89 16.67 14.28
N LYS A 268 -23.54 15.87 15.13
CA LYS A 268 -22.87 14.84 15.96
C LYS A 268 -22.71 13.49 15.26
N ALA A 269 -23.52 13.17 14.27
CA ALA A 269 -23.47 11.89 13.58
C ALA A 269 -24.10 11.97 12.19
N ILE A 270 -23.69 11.08 11.28
CA ILE A 270 -24.29 10.92 9.95
C ILE A 270 -24.61 9.44 9.71
N GLU A 271 -25.72 9.16 9.04
CA GLU A 271 -26.07 7.82 8.59
C GLU A 271 -25.67 7.62 7.13
N ILE A 272 -24.95 6.54 6.84
CA ILE A 272 -24.50 6.18 5.49
C ILE A 272 -24.78 4.70 5.32
N ALA A 273 -25.59 4.34 4.32
CA ALA A 273 -25.96 2.96 4.01
C ALA A 273 -26.43 2.15 5.24
N GLY A 274 -27.22 2.77 6.14
CA GLY A 274 -27.77 2.13 7.34
C GLY A 274 -26.80 2.01 8.52
N VAL A 275 -25.59 2.59 8.42
CA VAL A 275 -24.60 2.62 9.50
C VAL A 275 -24.42 4.06 9.99
N THR A 276 -24.48 4.25 11.32
CA THR A 276 -24.27 5.57 11.95
C THR A 276 -22.79 5.81 12.25
N TYR A 277 -22.27 6.93 11.76
CA TYR A 277 -20.90 7.38 11.99
C TYR A 277 -20.88 8.63 12.86
N PRO A 278 -20.14 8.62 13.98
CA PRO A 278 -20.03 9.78 14.85
C PRO A 278 -19.08 10.84 14.27
N HIS A 279 -19.33 12.09 14.63
CA HIS A 279 -18.46 13.26 14.42
C HIS A 279 -17.86 13.39 13.00
N PRO A 280 -18.69 13.43 11.93
CA PRO A 280 -18.22 13.52 10.55
C PRO A 280 -17.35 14.76 10.30
N ALA A 281 -17.68 15.90 10.90
CA ALA A 281 -16.87 17.12 10.83
C ALA A 281 -15.45 16.91 11.39
N THR A 282 -15.33 16.24 12.54
CA THR A 282 -14.04 15.90 13.14
C THR A 282 -13.26 14.95 12.23
N ALA A 283 -13.92 13.95 11.63
CA ALA A 283 -13.27 13.04 10.68
C ALA A 283 -12.70 13.78 9.46
N ALA A 284 -13.44 14.74 8.91
CA ALA A 284 -12.98 15.56 7.79
C ALA A 284 -11.79 16.46 8.16
N LEU A 285 -11.84 17.17 9.29
CA LEU A 285 -10.73 18.01 9.75
C LEU A 285 -9.48 17.19 10.09
N THR A 286 -9.65 16.05 10.77
CA THR A 286 -8.54 15.14 11.08
C THR A 286 -7.92 14.56 9.81
N GLY A 287 -8.76 14.16 8.84
CA GLY A 287 -8.30 13.70 7.53
C GLY A 287 -7.48 14.76 6.80
N LEU A 288 -7.99 16.00 6.75
CA LEU A 288 -7.34 17.10 6.05
C LEU A 288 -6.04 17.53 6.73
N ALA A 289 -6.02 17.58 8.07
CA ALA A 289 -4.82 17.87 8.85
C ALA A 289 -3.74 16.79 8.70
N ARG A 290 -4.13 15.53 8.48
CA ARG A 290 -3.19 14.44 8.18
C ARG A 290 -2.68 14.56 6.74
N MET A 291 -3.56 14.78 5.77
CA MET A 291 -3.16 14.98 4.38
C MET A 291 -2.20 16.17 4.24
N SER A 292 -2.45 17.30 4.91
CA SER A 292 -1.61 18.50 4.84
C SER A 292 -0.21 18.32 5.44
N ARG A 293 -0.03 17.36 6.36
CA ARG A 293 1.31 17.00 6.87
C ARG A 293 2.11 16.16 5.88
N ILE A 294 1.43 15.44 4.99
CA ILE A 294 2.03 14.59 3.97
C ILE A 294 2.28 15.40 2.68
N TYR A 295 1.32 16.24 2.30
CA TYR A 295 1.38 17.13 1.16
C TYR A 295 1.02 18.56 1.61
N GLU A 296 2.05 19.35 1.89
CA GLU A 296 1.97 20.68 2.51
C GLU A 296 0.96 21.63 1.86
N PRO A 297 0.82 21.70 0.51
CA PRO A 297 -0.08 22.66 -0.12
C PRO A 297 -1.56 22.56 0.33
N LEU A 298 -1.99 21.40 0.84
CA LEU A 298 -3.35 21.22 1.38
C LEU A 298 -3.59 21.98 2.70
N ALA A 299 -2.53 22.45 3.37
CA ALA A 299 -2.63 23.22 4.60
C ALA A 299 -3.47 24.50 4.40
N GLN A 300 -3.48 25.07 3.18
CA GLN A 300 -4.29 26.23 2.86
C GLN A 300 -5.80 25.97 3.05
N SER A 301 -6.27 24.72 2.85
CA SER A 301 -7.68 24.39 3.10
C SER A 301 -8.07 24.56 4.57
N LEU A 302 -7.15 24.40 5.52
CA LEU A 302 -7.44 24.51 6.96
C LEU A 302 -7.64 25.95 7.45
N GLN A 303 -7.46 26.96 6.58
CA GLN A 303 -7.67 28.37 6.93
C GLN A 303 -9.16 28.77 6.94
N GLY A 304 -10.02 27.98 6.27
CA GLY A 304 -11.47 28.23 6.21
C GLY A 304 -12.25 27.45 7.29
N ALA A 305 -13.45 27.94 7.63
CA ALA A 305 -14.31 27.32 8.64
C ALA A 305 -14.91 25.97 8.19
N THR A 306 -15.19 25.81 6.89
CA THR A 306 -15.83 24.62 6.30
C THR A 306 -15.11 24.21 5.01
N PRO A 307 -13.88 23.69 5.09
CA PRO A 307 -13.12 23.31 3.91
C PRO A 307 -13.85 22.26 3.08
N ARG A 308 -13.91 22.47 1.78
CA ARG A 308 -14.53 21.53 0.81
C ARG A 308 -13.71 21.34 -0.46
N GLU A 309 -12.93 22.36 -0.81
CA GLU A 309 -12.07 22.37 -1.97
C GLU A 309 -10.83 23.22 -1.70
N LEU A 310 -9.80 23.02 -2.51
CA LEU A 310 -8.68 23.94 -2.66
C LEU A 310 -8.52 24.32 -4.13
N ARG A 311 -8.59 25.61 -4.43
CA ARG A 311 -8.26 26.10 -5.78
C ARG A 311 -6.75 26.16 -5.94
N VAL A 312 -6.25 25.54 -6.99
CA VAL A 312 -4.81 25.42 -7.24
C VAL A 312 -4.45 25.91 -8.64
N LYS A 313 -3.21 26.37 -8.80
CA LYS A 313 -2.66 26.69 -10.12
C LYS A 313 -2.25 25.40 -10.84
N ALA A 314 -2.08 25.47 -12.15
CA ALA A 314 -1.65 24.31 -12.95
C ALA A 314 -0.31 23.71 -12.49
N SER A 315 0.64 24.54 -12.03
CA SER A 315 1.91 24.07 -11.47
C SER A 315 1.74 23.25 -10.19
N THR A 316 0.84 23.68 -9.29
CA THR A 316 0.50 22.95 -8.07
C THR A 316 -0.32 21.70 -8.38
N ALA A 317 -1.20 21.73 -9.38
CA ALA A 317 -1.90 20.53 -9.85
C ALA A 317 -0.93 19.50 -10.41
N TRP A 318 0.11 19.93 -11.15
CA TRP A 318 1.17 19.06 -11.63
C TRP A 318 1.96 18.45 -10.49
N ASP A 319 2.43 19.27 -9.55
CA ASP A 319 3.13 18.81 -8.35
C ASP A 319 2.28 17.85 -7.50
N PHE A 320 0.96 18.09 -7.40
CA PHE A 320 0.04 17.17 -6.76
C PHE A 320 0.02 15.81 -7.48
N ILE A 321 -0.05 15.78 -8.81
CA ILE A 321 -0.05 14.52 -9.58
C ILE A 321 1.26 13.76 -9.41
N THR A 322 2.40 14.44 -9.50
CA THR A 322 3.73 13.80 -9.50
C THR A 322 4.21 13.43 -8.10
N ASN A 323 3.99 14.30 -7.12
CA ASN A 323 4.52 14.14 -5.76
C ASN A 323 3.41 13.88 -4.74
N GLY A 324 2.28 14.58 -4.83
CA GLY A 324 1.18 14.46 -3.87
C GLY A 324 0.45 13.10 -3.93
N VAL A 325 0.08 12.64 -5.13
CA VAL A 325 -0.69 11.40 -5.35
C VAL A 325 0.08 10.19 -4.79
N PRO A 326 1.36 9.94 -5.14
CA PRO A 326 2.08 8.78 -4.60
C PRO A 326 2.18 8.82 -3.08
N LEU A 327 2.48 9.97 -2.48
CA LEU A 327 2.62 10.11 -1.02
C LEU A 327 1.28 9.89 -0.29
N LEU A 328 0.19 10.43 -0.81
CA LEU A 328 -1.13 10.30 -0.19
C LEU A 328 -1.70 8.89 -0.35
N GLN A 329 -1.56 8.27 -1.52
CA GLN A 329 -1.94 6.86 -1.74
C GLN A 329 -1.08 5.93 -0.88
N ASP A 330 0.22 6.21 -0.78
CA ASP A 330 1.13 5.51 0.12
C ASP A 330 0.65 5.59 1.57
N ALA A 331 0.20 6.76 2.04
CA ALA A 331 -0.37 6.94 3.37
C ALA A 331 -1.75 6.26 3.56
N GLY A 332 -2.38 5.78 2.49
CA GLY A 332 -3.67 5.09 2.50
C GLY A 332 -4.89 6.00 2.25
N PHE A 333 -4.68 7.22 1.75
CA PHE A 333 -5.76 8.09 1.32
C PHE A 333 -6.28 7.70 -0.07
N GLN A 334 -7.59 7.86 -0.28
CA GLN A 334 -8.18 7.75 -1.60
C GLN A 334 -7.86 9.01 -2.39
N VAL A 335 -7.17 8.83 -3.51
CA VAL A 335 -6.81 9.92 -4.42
C VAL A 335 -7.34 9.58 -5.80
N GLU A 336 -8.09 10.52 -6.36
CA GLU A 336 -8.68 10.37 -7.68
C GLU A 336 -8.17 11.43 -8.63
N LEU A 337 -7.77 10.96 -9.80
CA LEU A 337 -7.39 11.80 -10.91
C LEU A 337 -8.50 11.79 -11.96
N PRO A 338 -8.66 12.89 -12.72
CA PRO A 338 -9.51 12.92 -13.90
C PRO A 338 -9.17 11.76 -14.84
N GLU A 339 -10.16 11.24 -15.58
CA GLU A 339 -9.95 10.15 -16.54
C GLU A 339 -8.84 10.45 -17.55
N ALA A 340 -8.72 11.72 -17.97
CA ALA A 340 -7.64 12.20 -18.83
C ALA A 340 -6.23 11.84 -18.30
N PHE A 341 -6.08 11.63 -16.99
CA PHE A 341 -4.84 11.32 -16.29
C PHE A 341 -4.86 9.94 -15.60
N ALA A 342 -6.01 9.26 -15.52
CA ALA A 342 -6.20 8.02 -14.75
C ALA A 342 -5.49 6.80 -15.37
N ALA A 343 -5.21 6.83 -16.68
CA ALA A 343 -4.32 5.87 -17.30
C ALA A 343 -2.87 6.26 -16.95
N ALA A 344 -2.19 5.42 -16.17
CA ALA A 344 -0.75 5.47 -15.89
C ALA A 344 0.14 5.27 -17.15
N GLY A 345 -0.38 5.59 -18.33
CA GLY A 345 0.35 6.09 -19.47
C GLY A 345 -0.02 7.56 -19.65
N SER A 346 0.51 8.42 -18.78
CA SER A 346 0.65 9.85 -19.06
C SER A 346 0.96 10.00 -20.54
N ARG A 347 0.17 10.81 -21.27
CA ARG A 347 0.40 11.17 -22.67
C ARG A 347 1.72 11.94 -22.78
N ARG A 348 2.83 11.24 -22.55
CA ARG A 348 4.18 11.75 -22.55
C ARG A 348 4.48 12.18 -23.96
N ILE A 349 5.03 13.38 -24.09
CA ILE A 349 5.57 13.83 -25.36
C ILE A 349 6.85 13.03 -25.60
N ARG A 350 6.89 12.28 -26.68
CA ARG A 350 8.11 11.62 -27.17
C ARG A 350 8.43 12.15 -28.56
N ALA A 351 9.66 12.60 -28.79
CA ALA A 351 10.15 12.77 -30.15
C ALA A 351 10.72 11.44 -30.65
N ARG A 352 10.32 11.05 -31.85
CA ARG A 352 10.93 9.94 -32.59
C ARG A 352 11.38 10.45 -33.95
N MET A 353 12.51 9.95 -34.42
CA MET A 353 13.00 10.21 -35.76
C MET A 353 12.58 9.03 -36.66
N ARG A 354 11.84 9.32 -37.72
CA ARG A 354 11.48 8.33 -38.75
C ARG A 354 12.43 8.50 -39.93
N ILE A 355 13.17 7.46 -40.27
CA ILE A 355 14.07 7.46 -41.43
C ILE A 355 13.29 6.92 -42.63
N GLU A 356 13.27 7.67 -43.73
CA GLU A 356 12.74 7.22 -45.02
C GLU A 356 13.86 6.50 -45.76
N THR A 357 13.73 5.17 -45.88
CA THR A 357 14.58 4.38 -46.75
C THR A 357 14.07 4.50 -48.19
N PRO A 358 14.91 4.91 -49.16
CA PRO A 358 14.52 4.86 -50.56
C PRO A 358 14.18 3.41 -50.98
N ASP A 359 13.38 3.25 -52.05
CA ASP A 359 13.11 1.93 -52.64
C ASP A 359 14.43 1.35 -53.18
N MET A 360 15.09 0.55 -52.34
CA MET A 360 16.32 -0.13 -52.70
C MET A 360 15.97 -1.27 -53.65
N GLY A 361 16.33 -1.12 -54.93
CA GLY A 361 16.54 -2.30 -55.79
C GLY A 361 17.65 -3.19 -55.22
N ASP A 362 17.78 -4.41 -55.75
CA ASP A 362 18.65 -5.52 -55.28
C ASP A 362 20.18 -5.25 -55.41
N GLY A 363 20.64 -4.05 -55.07
CA GLY A 363 22.03 -3.59 -55.14
C GLY A 363 22.71 -3.43 -53.77
N PRO A 364 24.06 -3.37 -53.74
CA PRO A 364 24.82 -3.22 -52.50
C PRO A 364 24.57 -1.84 -51.84
N PHE A 365 24.31 -1.85 -50.53
CA PHE A 365 24.04 -0.66 -49.70
C PHE A 365 25.33 0.04 -49.28
N GLU A 366 25.48 1.34 -49.58
CA GLU A 366 26.66 2.15 -49.23
C GLU A 366 26.42 2.98 -47.96
N LEU A 367 27.34 2.89 -46.99
CA LEU A 367 27.21 3.50 -45.66
C LEU A 367 27.30 5.05 -45.65
N GLU A 368 27.73 5.63 -46.77
CA GLU A 368 27.91 7.08 -47.00
C GLU A 368 26.66 7.74 -47.62
N GLU A 369 25.67 6.95 -48.04
CA GLU A 369 24.43 7.44 -48.64
C GLU A 369 23.61 8.26 -47.63
N LEU A 370 23.11 9.42 -48.06
CA LEU A 370 22.30 10.30 -47.23
C LEU A 370 20.84 9.81 -47.21
N LEU A 371 20.38 9.40 -46.03
CA LEU A 371 18.98 9.01 -45.82
C LEU A 371 18.18 10.23 -45.35
N ARG A 372 17.00 10.39 -45.93
CA ARG A 372 16.03 11.38 -45.45
C ARG A 372 15.44 10.92 -44.14
N PHE A 373 15.26 11.85 -43.21
CA PHE A 373 14.55 11.61 -41.97
C PHE A 373 13.52 12.69 -41.71
N ARG A 374 12.47 12.32 -40.98
CA ARG A 374 11.42 13.21 -40.48
C ARG A 374 11.33 13.08 -38.96
N TRP A 375 11.32 14.22 -38.26
CA TRP A 375 11.02 14.21 -36.83
C TRP A 375 9.51 14.17 -36.61
N GLU A 376 9.09 13.24 -35.78
CA GLU A 376 7.70 13.06 -35.37
C GLU A 376 7.61 13.21 -33.85
N VAL A 377 6.75 14.11 -33.39
CA VAL A 377 6.45 14.21 -31.96
C VAL A 377 5.16 13.47 -31.69
N VAL A 378 5.19 12.54 -30.76
CA VAL A 378 4.03 11.73 -30.37
C VAL A 378 3.59 12.13 -28.97
N LEU A 379 2.30 12.34 -28.80
CA LEU A 379 1.64 12.63 -27.54
C LEU A 379 0.66 11.50 -27.20
N GLY A 380 1.06 10.61 -26.30
CA GLY A 380 0.33 9.35 -26.08
C GLY A 380 0.37 8.50 -27.36
N ASP A 381 -0.77 8.32 -28.02
CA ASP A 381 -0.89 7.59 -29.29
C ASP A 381 -1.06 8.51 -30.52
N ARG A 382 -1.02 9.84 -30.33
CA ARG A 382 -1.25 10.82 -31.40
C ARG A 382 0.05 11.38 -31.94
N LEU A 383 0.20 11.39 -33.26
CA LEU A 383 1.25 12.14 -33.96
C LEU A 383 0.89 13.63 -34.00
N LEU A 384 1.81 14.49 -33.57
CA LEU A 384 1.70 15.93 -33.62
C LEU A 384 2.33 16.46 -34.91
N THR A 385 1.64 17.37 -35.58
CA THR A 385 2.23 18.19 -36.64
C THR A 385 3.22 19.19 -36.04
N GLY A 386 4.15 19.71 -36.86
CA GLY A 386 5.10 20.72 -36.38
C GLY A 386 4.42 21.99 -35.84
N ALA A 387 3.29 22.39 -36.40
CA ALA A 387 2.50 23.53 -35.91
C ALA A 387 1.89 23.24 -34.52
N GLN A 388 1.34 22.03 -34.32
CA GLN A 388 0.79 21.60 -33.03
C GLN A 388 1.88 21.49 -31.96
N PHE A 389 3.06 20.97 -32.31
CA PHE A 389 4.19 20.93 -31.40
C PHE A 389 4.65 22.33 -30.99
N ALA A 390 4.76 23.25 -31.96
CA ALA A 390 5.11 24.65 -31.69
C ALA A 390 4.07 25.37 -30.81
N GLU A 391 2.79 25.01 -30.92
CA GLU A 391 1.75 25.53 -30.02
C GLU A 391 1.93 25.02 -28.59
N LEU A 392 2.26 23.74 -28.42
CA LEU A 392 2.47 23.12 -27.11
C LEU A 392 3.71 23.68 -26.41
N THR A 393 4.83 23.85 -27.11
CA THR A 393 6.08 24.38 -26.52
C THR A 393 5.98 25.84 -26.08
N ARG A 394 5.06 26.62 -26.66
CA ARG A 394 4.77 28.00 -26.21
C ARG A 394 4.04 28.05 -24.87
N LYS A 395 3.38 26.97 -24.45
CA LYS A 395 2.66 26.92 -23.17
C LYS A 395 3.65 26.60 -22.05
N VAL A 396 3.79 27.52 -21.10
CA VAL A 396 4.68 27.38 -19.91
C VAL A 396 4.11 26.40 -18.86
N SER A 397 2.88 25.92 -19.06
CA SER A 397 2.19 25.09 -18.08
C SER A 397 2.44 23.60 -18.32
N PRO A 398 2.72 22.81 -17.27
CA PRO A 398 2.83 21.35 -17.39
C PRO A 398 1.49 20.63 -17.60
N ILE A 399 0.36 21.33 -17.42
CA ILE A 399 -0.98 20.80 -17.70
C ILE A 399 -1.64 21.73 -18.69
N VAL A 400 -1.90 21.23 -19.91
CA VAL A 400 -2.45 22.04 -20.99
C VAL A 400 -3.70 21.40 -21.58
N GLN A 401 -4.61 22.25 -22.04
CA GLN A 401 -5.68 21.82 -22.93
C GLN A 401 -5.16 21.84 -24.37
N PHE A 402 -5.29 20.71 -25.05
CA PHE A 402 -4.89 20.51 -26.44
C PHE A 402 -5.98 19.71 -27.16
N ASP A 403 -6.53 20.29 -28.22
CA ASP A 403 -7.60 19.68 -29.03
C ASP A 403 -8.80 19.22 -28.19
N GLY A 404 -9.25 20.07 -27.27
CA GLY A 404 -10.37 19.80 -26.37
C GLY A 404 -10.08 18.86 -25.20
N GLU A 405 -8.89 18.25 -25.15
CA GLU A 405 -8.51 17.29 -24.11
C GLU A 405 -7.40 17.83 -23.21
N TRP A 406 -7.40 17.40 -21.94
CA TRP A 406 -6.35 17.76 -20.99
C TRP A 406 -5.17 16.81 -21.09
N VAL A 407 -3.97 17.38 -21.11
CA VAL A 407 -2.73 16.66 -21.37
C VAL A 407 -1.69 17.04 -20.32
N LEU A 408 -0.98 16.02 -19.82
CA LEU A 408 0.16 16.15 -18.92
C LEU A 408 1.46 16.21 -19.73
N LEU A 409 2.19 17.30 -19.57
CA LEU A 409 3.47 17.54 -20.19
C LEU A 409 4.54 17.54 -19.11
N ASP A 410 5.46 16.58 -19.18
CA ASP A 410 6.62 16.57 -18.29
C ASP A 410 7.60 17.69 -18.73
N PRO A 411 7.82 18.72 -17.91
CA PRO A 411 8.76 19.80 -18.24
C PRO A 411 10.17 19.29 -18.49
N ALA A 412 10.59 18.22 -17.81
CA ALA A 412 11.90 17.62 -17.99
C ALA A 412 12.01 16.82 -19.29
N GLU A 413 10.91 16.28 -19.81
CA GLU A 413 10.88 15.67 -21.15
C GLU A 413 10.86 16.74 -22.24
N LEU A 414 10.06 17.79 -22.07
CA LEU A 414 10.02 18.94 -22.97
C LEU A 414 11.40 19.61 -23.11
N ALA A 415 12.11 19.82 -22.00
CA ALA A 415 13.44 20.44 -22.00
C ALA A 415 14.53 19.58 -22.69
N LYS A 416 14.30 18.28 -22.87
CA LYS A 416 15.21 17.39 -23.62
C LYS A 416 14.97 17.44 -25.12
N LEU A 417 13.86 18.03 -25.58
CA LEU A 417 13.58 18.17 -26.99
C LEU A 417 14.34 19.39 -27.53
N PRO A 418 15.05 19.26 -28.67
CA PRO A 418 15.75 20.39 -29.25
C PRO A 418 14.76 21.52 -29.60
N GLU A 419 15.16 22.76 -29.31
CA GLU A 419 14.41 23.95 -29.70
C GLU A 419 14.27 23.98 -31.23
N GLY A 420 13.04 23.81 -31.73
CA GLY A 420 12.77 23.81 -33.17
C GLY A 420 13.21 22.53 -33.88
N LEU A 421 12.67 21.38 -33.48
CA LEU A 421 12.76 20.12 -34.24
C LEU A 421 12.54 20.37 -35.74
N PRO A 422 13.55 20.16 -36.62
CA PRO A 422 13.35 20.31 -38.05
C PRO A 422 12.34 19.25 -38.51
N GLN A 423 11.35 19.64 -39.32
CA GLN A 423 10.36 18.68 -39.81
C GLN A 423 11.06 17.56 -40.60
N GLU A 424 12.07 17.89 -41.41
CA GLU A 424 12.81 16.93 -42.24
C GLU A 424 14.31 17.29 -42.34
N GLY A 425 15.16 16.32 -42.65
CA GLY A 425 16.59 16.51 -42.91
C GLY A 425 17.25 15.28 -43.55
N GLU A 426 18.56 15.35 -43.79
CA GLU A 426 19.37 14.25 -44.34
C GLU A 426 20.47 13.84 -43.36
N LEU A 427 20.71 12.53 -43.20
CA LEU A 427 21.77 11.99 -42.35
C LEU A 427 22.42 10.75 -42.98
N PRO A 428 23.74 10.52 -42.79
CA PRO A 428 24.41 9.37 -43.37
C PRO A 428 23.81 8.03 -42.88
N ALA A 429 23.71 7.06 -43.77
CA ALA A 429 23.17 5.73 -43.52
C ALA A 429 23.80 5.04 -42.29
N ALA A 430 25.12 5.19 -42.10
CA ALA A 430 25.82 4.68 -40.92
C ALA A 430 25.30 5.25 -39.59
N VAL A 431 24.92 6.53 -39.57
CA VAL A 431 24.39 7.23 -38.38
C VAL A 431 22.95 6.79 -38.12
N ALA A 432 22.14 6.67 -39.17
CA ALA A 432 20.79 6.11 -39.14
C ALA A 432 20.77 4.72 -38.51
N LEU A 433 21.61 3.81 -39.02
CA LEU A 433 21.67 2.42 -38.57
C LEU A 433 22.09 2.34 -37.09
N ARG A 434 23.07 3.16 -36.68
CA ARG A 434 23.50 3.23 -35.28
C ARG A 434 22.37 3.71 -34.37
N ALA A 435 21.58 4.70 -34.80
CA ALA A 435 20.46 5.22 -34.01
C ALA A 435 19.36 4.17 -33.80
N VAL A 436 19.03 3.40 -34.84
CA VAL A 436 18.05 2.31 -34.78
C VAL A 436 18.53 1.15 -33.91
N LEU A 437 19.80 0.73 -34.05
CA LEU A 437 20.35 -0.42 -33.31
C LEU A 437 20.61 -0.12 -31.82
N THR A 438 20.86 1.14 -31.45
CA THR A 438 21.20 1.52 -30.07
C THR A 438 20.04 2.15 -29.30
N GLY A 439 18.92 2.44 -29.98
CA GLY A 439 17.74 3.07 -29.39
C GLY A 439 17.98 4.48 -28.83
N HIS A 440 19.13 5.10 -29.10
CA HIS A 440 19.49 6.42 -28.59
C HIS A 440 20.07 7.27 -29.73
N HIS A 441 19.40 8.38 -30.05
CA HIS A 441 20.03 9.49 -30.75
C HIS A 441 20.08 10.68 -29.78
N LYS A 442 21.30 11.11 -29.41
CA LYS A 442 21.52 12.45 -28.89
C LYS A 442 21.49 13.39 -30.09
N GLY A 443 20.34 14.02 -30.32
CA GLY A 443 20.25 15.24 -31.13
C GLY A 443 20.81 16.40 -30.33
#